data_AF-A0A914GIR1-F1
#
_entry.id   AF-A0A914GIR1-F1
#
_cell.length_a   1.000
_cell.length_b   1.000
_cell.length_c   1.000
_cell.angle_alpha   90.00
_cell.angle_beta   90.00
_cell.angle_gamma   90.00
#
_symmetry.space_group_name_H-M   'P 1'
#
loop_
_entity.id
_entity.type
_entity.pdbx_description
1 polymer ?
#
loop_
_entity_poly.entity_id
_entity_poly.type
_entity_poly.pdbx_seq_one_letter_code
_entity_poly.pdbx_strand_id
1 'polypeptide(L)'
;MLLLFYFISFFTSAATLSSNNNNNNNAEKIEAFFDPSTHTNNWAVLVCTSRFWFNYRHVANTLSIYQSIKRLGIPDSNIILMLADNIPCNARNPHPGMVILYI
;
A
#
# COMPACT_ATOMS: atom_id res chain seq x y z
N MET A 1 -10.02 16.82 7.57
CA MET A 1 -11.29 16.07 7.61
C MET A 1 -12.23 16.35 6.43
N LEU A 2 -12.00 17.39 5.61
CA LEU A 2 -12.83 17.71 4.44
C LEU A 2 -12.32 17.15 3.09
N LEU A 3 -11.13 16.54 3.05
CA LEU A 3 -10.54 15.98 1.82
C LEU A 3 -10.95 14.51 1.55
N LEU A 4 -11.62 13.84 2.49
CA LEU A 4 -12.01 12.43 2.33
C LEU A 4 -13.28 12.24 1.47
N PHE A 5 -14.13 13.27 1.36
CA PHE A 5 -15.42 13.18 0.66
C PHE A 5 -15.30 13.31 -0.87
N TYR A 6 -14.24 13.94 -1.37
CA TYR A 6 -14.04 14.13 -2.83
C TYR A 6 -13.45 12.90 -3.53
N PHE A 7 -12.85 11.97 -2.80
CA PHE A 7 -12.18 10.80 -3.42
C PHE A 7 -13.14 9.65 -3.72
N ILE A 8 -14.26 9.54 -2.98
CA ILE A 8 -15.24 8.46 -3.13
C ILE A 8 -16.10 8.67 -4.39
N SER A 9 -16.37 9.91 -4.78
CA SER A 9 -17.19 10.25 -5.94
C SER A 9 -16.50 10.05 -7.30
N PHE A 10 -15.18 9.84 -7.33
CA PHE A 10 -14.45 9.57 -8.57
C PHE A 10 -14.44 8.07 -8.94
N PHE A 11 -14.66 7.18 -7.97
CA PHE A 11 -14.52 5.73 -8.18
C PHE A 11 -15.79 5.03 -8.72
N THR A 12 -16.96 5.68 -8.66
CA THR A 12 -18.25 5.04 -9.00
C THR A 12 -18.62 5.10 -10.49
N SER A 13 -17.86 5.77 -11.34
CA SER A 13 -18.23 6.01 -12.75
C SER A 13 -17.46 5.19 -13.78
N ALA A 14 -16.59 4.26 -13.36
CA ALA A 14 -15.69 3.51 -14.27
C ALA A 14 -16.03 2.00 -14.38
N ALA A 15 -17.21 1.56 -13.98
CA ALA A 15 -17.63 0.15 -14.10
C ALA A 15 -18.71 -0.03 -15.18
N THR A 16 -18.30 0.03 -16.46
CA THR A 16 -19.07 -0.55 -17.56
C THR A 16 -18.26 -1.71 -18.16
N LEU A 17 -18.52 -2.93 -17.69
CA LEU A 17 -17.99 -4.14 -18.33
C LEU A 17 -19.02 -4.64 -19.36
N SER A 18 -18.68 -4.49 -20.63
CA SER A 18 -19.37 -5.11 -21.77
C SER A 18 -18.89 -6.56 -21.91
N SER A 19 -19.81 -7.53 -21.85
CA SER A 19 -19.51 -8.96 -21.99
C SER A 19 -19.64 -9.37 -23.46
N ASN A 20 -18.54 -9.82 -24.07
CA ASN A 20 -18.56 -10.43 -25.40
C ASN A 20 -18.07 -11.89 -25.30
N ASN A 21 -18.95 -12.81 -25.66
CA ASN A 21 -18.74 -14.26 -25.67
C ASN A 21 -17.85 -14.65 -26.83
N ASN A 22 -16.75 -15.38 -26.57
CA ASN A 22 -16.16 -16.28 -27.56
C ASN A 22 -15.58 -17.51 -26.86
N ASN A 23 -16.11 -18.67 -27.25
CA ASN A 23 -15.74 -19.99 -26.79
C ASN A 23 -14.38 -20.43 -27.33
N ASN A 24 -13.77 -21.35 -26.56
CA ASN A 24 -12.64 -22.25 -26.85
C ASN A 24 -11.29 -21.77 -26.27
N ASN A 25 -10.75 -22.58 -25.34
CA ASN A 25 -9.45 -22.50 -24.61
C ASN A 25 -9.54 -22.24 -23.08
N ASN A 26 -10.50 -22.85 -22.37
CA ASN A 26 -10.75 -22.52 -20.95
C ASN A 26 -9.78 -23.19 -19.96
N ALA A 27 -9.29 -24.40 -20.22
CA ALA A 27 -8.47 -25.12 -19.22
C ALA A 27 -7.05 -24.55 -19.07
N GLU A 28 -6.36 -24.27 -20.17
CA GLU A 28 -4.99 -23.73 -20.19
C GLU A 28 -4.93 -22.26 -19.73
N LYS A 29 -5.99 -21.50 -19.99
CA LYS A 29 -6.10 -20.09 -19.61
C LYS A 29 -6.43 -19.89 -18.13
N ILE A 30 -7.07 -20.87 -17.49
CA ILE A 30 -7.35 -20.85 -16.05
C ILE A 30 -6.04 -21.06 -15.28
N GLU A 31 -5.18 -21.99 -15.68
CA GLU A 31 -3.86 -22.17 -15.05
C GLU A 31 -2.93 -20.97 -15.27
N ALA A 32 -2.92 -20.37 -16.46
CA ALA A 32 -2.18 -19.13 -16.73
C ALA A 32 -2.73 -17.89 -15.98
N PHE A 33 -4.00 -17.90 -15.55
CA PHE A 33 -4.58 -16.87 -14.68
C PHE A 33 -4.21 -17.07 -13.21
N PHE A 34 -4.01 -18.33 -12.79
CA PHE A 34 -3.55 -18.69 -11.45
C PHE A 34 -2.03 -18.78 -11.34
N ASP A 35 -1.29 -18.57 -12.42
CA ASP A 35 0.18 -18.59 -12.41
C ASP A 35 0.69 -17.25 -11.83
N PRO A 36 1.29 -17.24 -10.62
CA PRO A 36 1.80 -16.01 -10.01
C PRO A 36 3.13 -15.55 -10.65
N SER A 37 3.39 -15.93 -11.90
CA SER A 37 4.71 -15.85 -12.55
C SER A 37 4.78 -14.89 -13.74
N THR A 38 3.85 -13.93 -13.86
CA THR A 38 4.14 -12.74 -14.67
C THR A 38 5.11 -11.85 -13.88
N HIS A 39 6.37 -11.76 -14.34
CA HIS A 39 7.40 -10.93 -13.74
C HIS A 39 6.93 -9.49 -13.49
N THR A 40 6.42 -9.21 -12.28
CA THR A 40 6.09 -7.84 -11.90
C THR A 40 7.26 -7.29 -11.09
N ASN A 41 8.23 -6.71 -11.79
CA ASN A 41 9.32 -5.93 -11.20
C ASN A 41 8.76 -4.60 -10.66
N ASN A 42 7.79 -4.69 -9.76
CA ASN A 42 7.11 -3.58 -9.16
C ASN A 42 7.98 -3.07 -8.02
N TRP A 43 8.37 -1.80 -8.12
CA TRP A 43 9.10 -1.09 -7.08
C TRP A 43 8.17 -0.13 -6.37
N ALA A 44 8.25 -0.10 -5.05
CA ALA A 44 7.55 0.87 -4.23
C ALA A 44 8.57 1.78 -3.54
N VAL A 45 8.35 3.09 -3.62
CA VAL A 45 9.15 4.08 -2.91
C VAL A 45 8.24 4.84 -1.96
N LEU A 46 8.51 4.72 -0.66
CA LEU A 46 7.75 5.37 0.40
C LEU A 46 8.65 6.39 1.07
N VAL A 47 8.27 7.67 1.02
CA VAL A 47 9.06 8.77 1.58
C VAL A 47 8.23 9.55 2.59
N CYS A 48 8.72 9.65 3.82
CA CYS A 48 8.20 10.55 4.84
C CYS A 48 9.17 11.72 5.02
N THR A 49 8.77 12.91 4.55
CA THR A 49 9.63 14.12 4.52
C THR A 49 9.54 14.99 5.78
N SER A 50 8.81 14.55 6.82
CA SER A 50 8.62 15.31 8.05
C SER A 50 9.37 14.72 9.24
N ARG A 51 9.90 15.58 10.12
CA ARG A 51 10.71 15.20 11.29
C ARG A 51 10.01 15.57 12.61
N PHE A 52 10.52 15.09 13.75
CA PHE A 52 10.06 15.37 15.11
C PHE A 52 8.76 14.67 15.56
N TRP A 53 8.58 14.61 16.88
CA TRP A 53 7.47 13.94 17.54
C TRP A 53 6.08 14.45 17.15
N PHE A 54 5.93 15.75 16.89
CA PHE A 54 4.63 16.32 16.50
C PHE A 54 4.12 15.81 15.14
N ASN A 55 5.02 15.28 14.30
CA ASN A 55 4.71 14.67 13.01
C ASN A 55 4.58 13.15 13.09
N TYR A 56 4.38 12.57 14.28
CA TYR A 56 4.20 11.13 14.49
C TYR A 56 3.22 10.50 13.49
N ARG A 57 2.11 11.19 13.19
CA ARG A 57 1.09 10.74 12.22
C ARG A 57 1.63 10.49 10.82
N HIS A 58 2.62 11.25 10.36
CA HIS A 58 3.17 11.06 9.02
C HIS A 58 3.96 9.76 8.94
N VAL A 59 4.80 9.49 9.94
CA VAL A 59 5.54 8.22 10.04
C VAL A 59 4.59 7.04 10.21
N ALA A 60 3.57 7.17 11.06
CA ALA A 60 2.56 6.13 11.26
C ALA A 60 1.77 5.82 9.97
N ASN A 61 1.41 6.84 9.18
CA ASN A 61 0.75 6.67 7.89
C ASN A 61 1.67 6.00 6.86
N THR A 62 2.94 6.37 6.78
CA THR A 62 3.88 5.73 5.86
C THR A 62 4.07 4.26 6.21
N LEU A 63 4.19 3.93 7.50
CA LEU A 63 4.32 2.54 7.95
C LEU A 63 3.04 1.71 7.74
N SER A 64 1.85 2.31 7.81
CA SER A 64 0.60 1.59 7.48
C SER A 64 0.48 1.26 5.99
N ILE A 65 0.96 2.15 5.12
CA ILE A 65 1.06 1.88 3.68
C ILE A 65 2.10 0.78 3.42
N TYR A 66 3.26 0.83 4.09
CA TYR A 66 4.28 -0.22 4.00
C TYR A 66 3.72 -1.61 4.33
N GLN A 67 2.96 -1.72 5.43
CA GLN A 67 2.30 -2.98 5.79
C GLN A 67 1.26 -3.41 4.75
N SER A 68 0.52 -2.47 4.17
CA SER A 68 -0.45 -2.76 3.12
C SER A 68 0.23 -3.26 1.84
N ILE A 69 1.34 -2.66 1.44
CA ILE A 69 2.16 -3.08 0.29
C ILE A 69 2.72 -4.50 0.50
N LYS A 70 3.20 -4.80 1.72
CA LYS A 70 3.61 -6.17 2.05
C LYS A 70 2.46 -7.18 1.94
N ARG A 71 1.25 -6.82 2.39
CA ARG A 71 0.06 -7.68 2.26
C ARG A 71 -0.35 -7.91 0.80
N LEU A 72 -0.01 -6.99 -0.10
CA LEU A 72 -0.24 -7.13 -1.54
C LEU A 72 0.79 -8.02 -2.26
N GLY A 73 1.80 -8.53 -1.54
CA GLY A 73 2.78 -9.48 -2.10
C GLY A 73 4.04 -8.86 -2.69
N ILE A 74 4.28 -7.56 -2.51
CA ILE A 74 5.54 -6.93 -2.93
C ILE A 74 6.65 -7.31 -1.91
N PRO A 75 7.76 -7.92 -2.35
CA PRO A 75 8.84 -8.33 -1.45
C PRO A 75 9.60 -7.12 -0.91
N ASP A 76 10.13 -7.22 0.32
CA ASP A 76 10.89 -6.15 0.97
C ASP A 76 12.12 -5.68 0.15
N SER A 77 12.69 -6.55 -0.69
CA SER A 77 13.78 -6.22 -1.61
C SER A 77 13.44 -5.13 -2.62
N ASN A 78 12.15 -4.95 -2.92
CA ASN A 78 11.65 -4.01 -3.93
C ASN A 78 11.00 -2.77 -3.30
N ILE A 79 11.16 -2.59 -1.98
CA ILE A 79 10.55 -1.49 -1.24
C ILE A 79 11.64 -0.60 -0.67
N ILE A 80 11.70 0.63 -1.16
CA ILE A 80 12.60 1.65 -0.62
C ILE A 80 11.78 2.49 0.37
N LEU A 81 12.05 2.30 1.66
CA LEU A 81 11.42 3.06 2.74
C LEU A 81 12.37 4.13 3.26
N MET A 82 11.97 5.40 3.16
CA MET A 82 12.71 6.55 3.67
C MET A 82 11.91 7.25 4.77
N LEU A 83 12.42 7.20 6.00
CA LEU A 83 11.87 7.89 7.16
C LEU A 83 12.86 8.96 7.65
N ALA A 84 12.37 10.17 7.90
CA ALA A 84 13.22 11.28 8.35
C ALA A 84 13.61 11.23 9.84
N ASP A 85 12.97 10.38 10.66
CA ASP A 85 13.21 10.31 12.11
C ASP A 85 12.97 8.92 12.70
N ASN A 86 13.65 8.60 13.81
CA ASN A 86 13.51 7.32 14.52
C ASN A 86 12.46 7.43 15.64
N ILE A 87 11.19 7.51 15.24
CA ILE A 87 10.03 7.58 16.15
C ILE A 87 9.91 6.39 17.12
N PRO A 88 10.16 5.13 16.72
CA PRO A 88 10.03 3.97 17.63
C PRO A 88 10.89 4.09 18.90
N CYS A 89 12.07 4.70 18.81
CA CYS A 89 13.03 4.83 19.91
C CYS A 89 12.98 6.20 20.61
N ASN A 90 11.98 7.03 20.33
CA ASN A 90 11.86 8.34 20.95
C ASN A 90 11.41 8.19 22.42
N ALA A 91 12.05 8.93 23.34
CA ALA A 91 11.71 8.90 24.78
C ALA A 91 10.26 9.33 25.08
N ARG A 92 9.60 10.05 24.17
CA ARG A 92 8.18 10.41 24.28
C ARG A 92 7.24 9.28 23.88
N ASN A 93 7.75 8.19 23.30
CA ASN A 93 6.95 7.04 22.92
C ASN A 93 6.67 6.15 24.13
N PRO A 94 5.41 6.03 24.58
CA PRO A 94 5.08 5.12 25.69
C PRO A 94 5.31 3.64 25.34
N HIS A 95 5.36 3.29 24.05
CA HIS A 95 5.57 1.92 23.58
C HIS A 95 6.86 1.83 22.76
N PRO A 96 8.03 1.69 23.41
CA PRO A 96 9.31 1.66 22.71
C PRO A 96 9.36 0.50 21.70
N GLY A 97 9.85 0.80 20.50
CA GLY A 97 9.93 -0.17 19.41
C GLY A 97 8.64 -0.36 18.63
N MET A 98 7.53 0.28 19.02
CA MET A 98 6.27 0.21 18.29
C MET A 98 5.83 1.58 17.76
N VAL A 99 5.19 1.57 16.58
CA VAL A 99 4.49 2.72 16.00
C VAL A 99 3.04 2.30 15.75
N ILE A 100 2.11 2.98 16.40
CA ILE A 100 0.68 2.65 16.37
C ILE A 100 -0.03 3.77 15.63
N LEU A 101 -0.69 3.43 14.52
CA LEU A 101 -1.58 4.35 13.85
C LEU A 101 -2.92 4.38 14.59
N TYR A 102 -3.22 5.49 15.24
CA TYR A 102 -4.57 5.79 15.73
C TYR A 102 -5.35 6.43 14.58
N ILE A 103 -6.37 5.72 14.11
CA ILE A 103 -7.26 6.13 13.03
C ILE A 103 -8.38 6.97 13.63
#